data_AF-A0A2X4WDS2-F1
#
_entry.id   AF-A0A2X4WDS2-F1
#
_cell.length_a   1.000
_cell.length_b   1.000
_cell.length_c   1.000
_cell.angle_alpha   90.00
_cell.angle_beta   90.00
_cell.angle_gamma   90.00
#
_symmetry.space_group_name_H-M   'P 1'
#
loop_
_entity.id
_entity.type
_entity.pdbx_description
1 polymer ?
#
loop_
_entity_poly.entity_id
_entity_poly.type
_entity_poly.pdbx_seq_one_letter_code
_entity_poly.pdbx_strand_id
1 'polypeptide(L)'
;MTKYNFIIYSLLLAVVPISVSADSSTTSAAPIGRLSPPTAPSVGHRPPKNLSGVELTFNGAIFSIFRYTPFPGMTLKRESIHRAPDPDNNYQAAETYTVVCTYYQVNKDNSQHILKRESPCQYNFNIKKEHSGSRIKLEVYNETDITSASGYMPVPSVSEPHYIETQPISNTPSPDLTLINIDNAVLSPGESATITTLVKDVDGNPINDVMIDVATAHENGNGLWDIGPVKKGVGPGEYTQVITYLGNHSETLGVEYSYLGDFFKKYLPITGRL
;
A
#
# COMPACT_ATOMS: atom_id res chain seq x y z
N MET A 1 -19.05 -42.10 59.76
CA MET A 1 -18.78 -41.76 58.34
C MET A 1 -17.83 -40.57 58.34
N THR A 2 -16.60 -40.56 57.86
CA THR A 2 -15.67 -41.56 57.30
C THR A 2 -14.29 -40.93 57.55
N LYS A 3 -13.34 -41.65 58.19
CA LYS A 3 -11.98 -41.14 58.45
C LYS A 3 -11.19 -41.17 57.14
N TYR A 4 -10.75 -40.01 56.64
CA TYR A 4 -9.81 -39.93 55.52
C TYR A 4 -8.39 -39.85 56.08
N ASN A 5 -7.63 -40.92 55.91
CA ASN A 5 -6.19 -40.95 56.18
C ASN A 5 -5.46 -40.23 55.05
N PHE A 6 -4.89 -39.06 55.32
CA PHE A 6 -3.90 -38.44 54.45
C PHE A 6 -2.56 -39.16 54.65
N ILE A 7 -2.14 -39.94 53.66
CA ILE A 7 -0.79 -40.51 53.60
C ILE A 7 0.05 -39.55 52.75
N ILE A 8 1.00 -38.87 53.39
CA ILE A 8 2.03 -38.05 52.72
C ILE A 8 3.13 -39.00 52.24
N TYR A 9 3.20 -39.26 50.93
CA TYR A 9 4.35 -39.91 50.32
C TYR A 9 5.41 -38.86 49.98
N SER A 10 6.47 -38.81 50.80
CA SER A 10 7.71 -38.12 50.47
C SER A 10 8.55 -39.02 49.56
N LEU A 11 8.67 -38.66 48.27
CA LEU A 11 9.55 -39.35 47.33
C LEU A 11 10.82 -38.50 47.14
N LEU A 12 11.79 -38.71 48.03
CA LEU A 12 13.19 -38.38 47.80
C LEU A 12 13.79 -39.48 46.94
N LEU A 13 14.14 -39.20 45.68
CA LEU A 13 15.03 -40.07 44.90
C LEU A 13 16.14 -39.26 44.24
N ALA A 14 17.34 -39.73 44.55
CA ALA A 14 18.65 -39.17 44.29
C ALA A 14 18.98 -39.10 42.80
N VAL A 15 19.67 -38.02 42.44
CA VAL A 15 20.40 -37.88 41.18
C VAL A 15 21.55 -38.89 41.19
N VAL A 16 21.49 -39.89 40.31
CA VAL A 16 22.62 -40.77 40.03
C VAL A 16 23.39 -40.18 38.84
N PRO A 17 24.66 -39.78 39.00
CA PRO A 17 25.48 -39.42 37.85
C PRO A 17 25.82 -40.69 37.07
N ILE A 18 25.36 -40.78 35.84
CA ILE A 18 25.85 -41.79 34.89
C ILE A 18 27.23 -41.32 34.43
N SER A 19 28.28 -41.84 35.05
CA SER A 19 29.65 -41.70 34.57
C SER A 19 29.83 -42.60 33.34
N VAL A 20 29.91 -42.00 32.15
CA VAL A 20 30.41 -42.70 30.97
C VAL A 20 31.94 -42.63 31.00
N SER A 21 32.57 -43.77 31.28
CA SER A 21 34.00 -43.98 31.15
C SER A 21 34.36 -43.99 29.66
N ALA A 22 35.09 -42.99 29.19
CA ALA A 22 35.77 -43.08 27.90
C ALA A 22 37.20 -43.54 28.18
N ASP A 23 37.48 -44.81 27.88
CA ASP A 23 38.80 -45.41 27.99
C ASP A 23 39.83 -44.61 27.19
N SER A 24 40.88 -44.21 27.89
CA SER A 24 42.06 -43.59 27.36
C SER A 24 42.95 -44.61 26.67
N SER A 25 43.10 -44.53 25.34
CA SER A 25 44.27 -45.08 24.64
C SER A 25 45.00 -43.95 23.91
N THR A 26 46.17 -43.61 24.43
CA THR A 26 47.11 -42.60 23.94
C THR A 26 47.88 -43.08 22.71
N THR A 27 47.87 -42.29 21.63
CA THR A 27 48.96 -41.92 20.67
C THR A 27 48.27 -41.37 19.41
N SER A 28 48.59 -40.24 18.77
CA SER A 28 49.82 -39.45 18.63
C SER A 28 49.45 -37.98 18.28
N ALA A 29 50.35 -37.06 18.60
CA ALA A 29 50.20 -35.61 18.55
C ALA A 29 49.86 -34.99 17.17
N ALA A 30 48.96 -34.00 17.17
CA ALA A 30 48.92 -32.87 16.24
C ALA A 30 48.26 -31.66 16.97
N PRO A 31 48.67 -30.41 16.67
CA PRO A 31 48.64 -29.30 17.62
C PRO A 31 47.23 -28.75 17.86
N ILE A 32 47.08 -28.18 19.06
CA ILE A 32 45.92 -27.47 19.61
C ILE A 32 45.35 -26.48 18.59
N GLY A 33 44.39 -26.94 17.79
CA GLY A 33 43.45 -26.09 17.08
C GLY A 33 42.36 -25.70 18.06
N ARG A 34 42.25 -24.40 18.35
CA ARG A 34 41.23 -23.80 19.22
C ARG A 34 39.85 -24.45 18.95
N LEU A 35 39.43 -25.34 19.84
CA LEU A 35 38.03 -25.76 19.91
C LEU A 35 37.28 -24.52 20.39
N SER A 36 36.65 -23.82 19.45
CA SER A 36 35.58 -22.88 19.75
C SER A 36 34.62 -23.56 20.73
N PRO A 37 34.08 -22.84 21.74
CA PRO A 37 33.03 -23.41 22.57
C PRO A 37 31.91 -23.90 21.65
N PRO A 38 31.12 -24.92 22.05
CA PRO A 38 29.91 -25.23 21.31
C PRO A 38 29.05 -23.98 21.41
N THR A 39 29.06 -23.15 20.36
CA THR A 39 28.04 -22.13 20.21
C THR A 39 26.75 -22.93 20.26
N ALA A 40 25.97 -22.73 21.32
CA ALA A 40 24.59 -23.19 21.35
C ALA A 40 23.99 -22.84 19.97
N PRO A 41 23.24 -23.76 19.32
CA PRO A 41 22.70 -23.48 18.01
C PRO A 41 22.00 -22.13 18.10
N SER A 42 22.47 -21.16 17.31
CA SER A 42 21.83 -19.84 17.21
C SER A 42 20.36 -20.12 16.99
N VAL A 43 19.52 -19.70 17.93
CA VAL A 43 18.06 -19.75 17.78
C VAL A 43 17.75 -19.07 16.45
N GLY A 44 17.24 -19.83 15.48
CA GLY A 44 17.12 -19.33 14.11
C GLY A 44 16.29 -18.06 14.07
N HIS A 45 16.69 -17.10 13.23
CA HIS A 45 16.21 -15.72 13.34
C HIS A 45 14.85 -15.56 12.66
N ARG A 46 14.11 -14.54 13.10
CA ARG A 46 12.89 -14.12 12.40
C ARG A 46 13.31 -13.42 11.09
N PRO A 47 12.70 -13.72 9.95
CA PRO A 47 12.90 -12.90 8.76
C PRO A 47 12.58 -11.42 9.01
N PRO A 48 13.31 -10.49 8.38
CA PRO A 48 13.07 -9.06 8.55
C PRO A 48 11.64 -8.71 8.12
N LYS A 49 11.04 -7.72 8.77
CA LYS A 49 9.70 -7.25 8.43
C LYS A 49 9.69 -6.58 7.06
N ASN A 50 8.78 -6.99 6.20
CA ASN A 50 8.55 -6.35 4.91
C ASN A 50 7.70 -5.08 5.10
N LEU A 51 8.17 -3.94 4.59
CA LEU A 51 7.47 -2.65 4.66
C LEU A 51 7.32 -2.03 3.25
N SER A 52 7.37 -2.86 2.19
CA SER A 52 7.20 -2.40 0.82
C SER A 52 5.91 -1.62 0.63
N GLY A 53 6.02 -0.43 0.04
CA GLY A 53 4.87 0.36 -0.39
C GLY A 53 4.23 -0.21 -1.65
N VAL A 54 2.96 0.13 -1.86
CA VAL A 54 2.21 -0.21 -3.07
C VAL A 54 1.44 1.00 -3.58
N GLU A 55 1.21 1.01 -4.88
CA GLU A 55 0.52 2.07 -5.61
C GLU A 55 -0.55 1.46 -6.53
N LEU A 56 -1.44 2.32 -7.00
CA LEU A 56 -2.40 1.96 -8.04
C LEU A 56 -1.88 2.50 -9.37
N THR A 57 -1.99 1.70 -10.43
CA THR A 57 -1.61 2.11 -11.78
C THR A 57 -2.77 1.95 -12.74
N PHE A 58 -2.90 2.87 -13.68
CA PHE A 58 -3.90 2.84 -14.74
C PHE A 58 -3.37 3.56 -15.98
N ASN A 59 -3.33 2.87 -17.13
CA ASN A 59 -2.82 3.43 -18.38
C ASN A 59 -1.45 4.15 -18.28
N GLY A 60 -0.57 3.69 -17.38
CA GLY A 60 0.74 4.30 -17.14
C GLY A 60 0.74 5.44 -16.11
N ALA A 61 -0.41 5.96 -15.70
CA ALA A 61 -0.54 6.89 -14.59
C ALA A 61 -0.44 6.14 -13.24
N ILE A 62 0.13 6.81 -12.25
CA ILE A 62 0.38 6.29 -10.90
C ILE A 62 -0.48 7.07 -9.90
N PHE A 63 -1.15 6.36 -9.00
CA PHE A 63 -2.05 6.90 -8.01
C PHE A 63 -1.69 6.37 -6.62
N SER A 64 -1.64 7.27 -5.64
CA SER A 64 -1.50 6.87 -4.24
C SER A 64 -2.73 6.10 -3.77
N ILE A 65 -2.49 4.88 -3.27
CA ILE A 65 -3.52 3.98 -2.73
C ILE A 65 -4.31 4.59 -1.57
N PHE A 66 -3.72 5.53 -0.84
CA PHE A 66 -4.33 6.16 0.33
C PHE A 66 -5.13 7.41 0.00
N ARG A 67 -4.83 8.07 -1.14
CA ARG A 67 -5.41 9.37 -1.49
C ARG A 67 -6.50 9.31 -2.55
N TYR A 68 -6.51 8.28 -3.39
CA TYR A 68 -7.43 8.21 -4.53
C TYR A 68 -8.33 6.97 -4.47
N THR A 69 -9.56 7.14 -4.94
CA THR A 69 -10.57 6.08 -5.05
C THR A 69 -10.19 5.16 -6.21
N PRO A 70 -9.89 3.87 -5.95
CA PRO A 70 -9.67 2.91 -7.02
C PRO A 70 -10.96 2.60 -7.78
N PHE A 71 -10.81 2.17 -9.04
CA PHE A 71 -11.92 1.70 -9.86
C PHE A 71 -11.50 0.50 -10.74
N PRO A 72 -12.46 -0.24 -11.32
CA PRO A 72 -12.17 -1.39 -12.17
C PRO A 72 -11.26 -1.05 -13.35
N GLY A 73 -10.23 -1.85 -13.56
CA GLY A 73 -9.19 -1.65 -14.57
C GLY A 73 -7.85 -1.18 -13.98
N MET A 74 -7.84 -0.66 -12.76
CA MET A 74 -6.61 -0.33 -12.04
C MET A 74 -5.85 -1.59 -11.61
N THR A 75 -4.52 -1.51 -11.56
CA THR A 75 -3.64 -2.56 -11.05
C THR A 75 -2.89 -2.07 -9.81
N LEU A 76 -2.97 -2.81 -8.71
CA LEU A 76 -2.12 -2.61 -7.54
C LEU A 76 -0.72 -3.16 -7.84
N LYS A 77 0.30 -2.29 -7.73
CA LYS A 77 1.70 -2.59 -7.99
C LYS A 77 2.61 -2.22 -6.83
N ARG A 78 3.79 -2.84 -6.75
CA ARG A 78 4.82 -2.45 -5.77
C ARG A 78 5.42 -1.11 -6.17
N GLU A 79 5.36 -0.15 -5.26
CA GLU A 79 5.97 1.16 -5.40
C GLU A 79 7.44 1.11 -4.95
N SER A 80 7.69 0.58 -3.75
CA SER A 80 9.00 0.68 -3.09
C SER A 80 9.40 -0.63 -2.40
N ILE A 81 10.70 -0.80 -2.20
CA ILE A 81 11.26 -1.91 -1.42
C ILE A 81 11.79 -1.34 -0.11
N HIS A 82 11.08 -1.62 0.99
CA HIS A 82 11.50 -1.24 2.32
C HIS A 82 11.45 -2.43 3.26
N ARG A 83 12.41 -2.48 4.18
CA ARG A 83 12.57 -3.55 5.17
C ARG A 83 12.93 -2.91 6.48
N ALA A 84 12.30 -3.34 7.57
CA ALA A 84 12.81 -3.00 8.89
C ALA A 84 14.05 -3.87 9.15
N PRO A 85 15.20 -3.28 9.52
CA PRO A 85 16.32 -4.05 10.03
C PRO A 85 15.85 -4.88 11.22
N ASP A 86 16.25 -6.15 11.26
CA ASP A 86 16.08 -6.95 12.47
C ASP A 86 17.11 -6.45 13.51
N PRO A 87 16.68 -5.96 14.70
CA PRO A 87 17.60 -5.57 15.77
C PRO A 87 18.57 -6.68 16.18
N ASP A 88 18.22 -7.95 15.91
CA ASP A 88 19.00 -9.13 16.30
C ASP A 88 20.02 -9.58 15.23
N ASN A 89 20.18 -8.83 14.13
CA ASN A 89 21.08 -9.11 12.99
C ASN A 89 22.58 -8.81 13.28
N ASN A 90 23.09 -9.09 14.48
CA ASN A 90 24.52 -8.90 14.77
C ASN A 90 25.36 -10.18 14.62
N TYR A 91 24.82 -11.19 13.95
CA TYR A 91 25.43 -12.50 13.77
C TYR A 91 25.27 -12.90 12.31
N GLN A 92 26.28 -13.55 11.73
CA GLN A 92 26.43 -13.86 10.30
C GLN A 92 25.38 -14.85 9.75
N ALA A 93 24.08 -14.58 9.92
CA ALA A 93 22.99 -15.43 9.49
C ALA A 93 22.91 -15.42 7.96
N ALA A 94 23.05 -16.60 7.35
CA ALA A 94 22.95 -16.82 5.90
C ALA A 94 21.50 -17.18 5.46
N GLU A 95 20.51 -16.95 6.34
CA GLU A 95 19.11 -17.29 6.09
C GLU A 95 18.54 -16.44 4.94
N THR A 96 18.06 -17.10 3.89
CA THR A 96 17.32 -16.47 2.79
C THR A 96 15.83 -16.55 3.05
N TYR A 97 15.06 -15.65 2.44
CA TYR A 97 13.61 -15.61 2.61
C TYR A 97 12.91 -15.24 1.31
N THR A 98 11.70 -15.77 1.17
CA THR A 98 10.78 -15.48 0.09
C THR A 98 9.68 -14.55 0.58
N VAL A 99 9.41 -13.48 -0.17
CA VAL A 99 8.29 -12.58 0.13
C VAL A 99 6.99 -13.26 -0.26
N VAL A 100 6.05 -13.35 0.67
CA VAL A 100 4.72 -13.93 0.46
C VAL A 100 3.67 -12.85 0.63
N CYS A 101 2.62 -12.90 -0.18
CA CYS A 101 1.49 -12.00 0.00
C CYS A 101 0.14 -12.67 -0.24
N THR A 102 -0.86 -12.15 0.46
CA THR A 102 -2.26 -12.55 0.34
C THR A 102 -3.11 -11.32 0.10
N TYR A 103 -3.92 -11.37 -0.95
CA TYR A 103 -4.92 -10.35 -1.30
C TYR A 103 -6.27 -10.77 -0.75
N TYR A 104 -6.93 -9.85 -0.06
CA TYR A 104 -8.25 -10.03 0.50
C TYR A 104 -9.21 -8.99 -0.10
N GLN A 105 -10.44 -9.42 -0.38
CA GLN A 105 -11.57 -8.50 -0.50
C GLN A 105 -12.09 -8.22 0.89
N VAL A 106 -12.20 -6.94 1.24
CA VAL A 106 -12.84 -6.48 2.48
C VAL A 106 -14.17 -5.83 2.13
N ASN A 107 -15.25 -6.50 2.46
CA ASN A 107 -16.61 -6.03 2.19
C ASN A 107 -16.99 -4.87 3.14
N LYS A 108 -18.14 -4.24 2.88
CA LYS A 108 -18.67 -3.12 3.69
C LYS A 108 -18.95 -3.50 5.15
N ASP A 109 -19.31 -4.75 5.41
CA ASP A 109 -19.50 -5.32 6.74
C ASP A 109 -18.18 -5.73 7.43
N ASN A 110 -17.04 -5.46 6.78
CA ASN A 110 -15.69 -5.88 7.16
C ASN A 110 -15.43 -7.39 7.09
N SER A 111 -16.30 -8.18 6.46
CA SER A 111 -15.98 -9.57 6.14
C SER A 111 -14.79 -9.60 5.16
N GLN A 112 -13.89 -10.57 5.36
CA GLN A 112 -12.68 -10.72 4.55
C GLN A 112 -12.72 -12.04 3.80
N HIS A 113 -12.44 -11.99 2.49
CA HIS A 113 -12.36 -13.15 1.62
C HIS A 113 -11.04 -13.17 0.87
N ILE A 114 -10.34 -14.30 0.90
CA ILE A 114 -9.07 -14.46 0.16
C ILE A 114 -9.38 -14.46 -1.34
N LEU A 115 -8.71 -13.57 -2.07
CA LEU A 115 -8.79 -13.47 -3.52
C LEU A 115 -7.63 -14.18 -4.21
N LYS A 116 -6.42 -14.04 -3.65
CA LYS A 116 -5.18 -14.56 -4.24
C LYS A 116 -4.11 -14.67 -3.17
N ARG A 117 -3.28 -15.70 -3.25
CA ARG A 117 -2.06 -15.85 -2.46
C ARG A 117 -0.89 -16.12 -3.40
N GLU A 118 0.25 -15.49 -3.15
CA GLU A 118 1.44 -15.56 -3.99
C GLU A 118 2.71 -15.79 -3.16
N SER A 119 3.59 -16.65 -3.67
CA SER A 119 4.94 -16.87 -3.16
C SER A 119 5.83 -17.29 -4.35
N PRO A 120 6.78 -16.46 -4.82
CA PRO A 120 7.06 -15.09 -4.38
C PRO A 120 5.93 -14.11 -4.75
N CYS A 121 5.73 -13.09 -3.92
CA CYS A 121 4.76 -12.02 -4.17
C CYS A 121 5.12 -11.21 -5.43
N GLN A 122 4.21 -11.17 -6.40
CA GLN A 122 4.37 -10.45 -7.67
C GLN A 122 3.96 -8.99 -7.55
N TYR A 123 3.18 -8.64 -6.51
CA TYR A 123 2.59 -7.31 -6.35
C TYR A 123 1.84 -6.90 -7.62
N ASN A 124 0.96 -7.77 -8.12
CA ASN A 124 0.25 -7.54 -9.37
C ASN A 124 -1.19 -8.04 -9.25
N PHE A 125 -2.07 -7.12 -8.85
CA PHE A 125 -3.47 -7.41 -8.65
C PHE A 125 -4.37 -6.45 -9.43
N ASN A 126 -5.16 -7.00 -10.35
CA ASN A 126 -6.09 -6.23 -11.18
C ASN A 126 -7.44 -6.08 -10.46
N ILE A 127 -7.87 -4.84 -10.28
CA ILE A 127 -9.18 -4.50 -9.72
C ILE A 127 -10.24 -4.70 -10.81
N LYS A 128 -11.27 -5.48 -10.50
CA LYS A 128 -12.37 -5.82 -11.40
C LYS A 128 -13.67 -5.21 -10.92
N LYS A 129 -14.69 -5.22 -11.78
CA LYS A 129 -16.03 -4.72 -11.48
C LYS A 129 -16.68 -5.42 -10.28
N GLU A 130 -16.42 -6.71 -10.08
CA GLU A 130 -16.93 -7.47 -8.94
C GLU A 130 -16.42 -6.99 -7.57
N HIS A 131 -15.32 -6.22 -7.54
CA HIS A 131 -14.77 -5.67 -6.31
C HIS A 131 -15.37 -4.31 -5.92
N SER A 132 -16.21 -3.70 -6.77
CA SER A 132 -16.81 -2.40 -6.51
C SER A 132 -17.63 -2.41 -5.20
N GLY A 133 -17.48 -1.34 -4.42
CA GLY A 133 -18.03 -1.20 -3.07
C GLY A 133 -17.21 -1.86 -1.96
N SER A 134 -16.18 -2.64 -2.30
CA SER A 134 -15.26 -3.29 -1.35
C SER A 134 -13.90 -2.59 -1.33
N ARG A 135 -13.03 -2.97 -0.39
CA ARG A 135 -11.61 -2.59 -0.37
C ARG A 135 -10.76 -3.80 -0.71
N ILE A 136 -9.55 -3.57 -1.23
CA ILE A 136 -8.53 -4.62 -1.36
C ILE A 136 -7.53 -4.43 -0.24
N LYS A 137 -7.36 -5.47 0.57
CA LYS A 137 -6.33 -5.54 1.61
C LYS A 137 -5.23 -6.48 1.16
N LEU A 138 -4.00 -6.02 1.23
CA LEU A 138 -2.79 -6.78 0.97
C LEU A 138 -2.11 -7.06 2.30
N GLU A 139 -1.91 -8.34 2.60
CA GLU A 139 -1.01 -8.81 3.66
C GLU A 139 0.30 -9.25 3.02
N VAL A 140 1.42 -8.75 3.54
CA VAL A 140 2.77 -9.10 3.06
C VAL A 140 3.64 -9.49 4.24
N TYR A 141 4.40 -10.57 4.09
CA TYR A 141 5.40 -10.99 5.06
C TYR A 141 6.49 -11.82 4.36
N ASN A 142 7.58 -12.11 5.07
CA ASN A 142 8.68 -12.92 4.56
C ASN A 142 8.63 -14.32 5.21
N GLU A 143 8.78 -15.38 4.42
CA GLU A 143 8.92 -16.76 4.88
C GLU A 143 10.38 -17.20 4.70
N THR A 144 11.02 -17.79 5.71
CA THR A 144 12.40 -18.29 5.59
C THR A 144 12.45 -19.49 4.64
N ASP A 145 13.46 -19.54 3.77
CA ASP A 145 13.62 -20.66 2.84
C ASP A 145 14.19 -21.87 3.59
N ILE A 146 13.54 -23.04 3.48
CA ILE A 146 13.93 -24.28 4.19
C ILE A 146 15.35 -24.78 3.89
N THR A 147 15.99 -24.29 2.81
CA THR A 147 17.34 -24.68 2.38
C THR A 147 18.43 -23.76 2.93
N SER A 148 18.08 -22.75 3.72
CA SER A 148 18.97 -21.61 3.95
C SER A 148 20.14 -21.87 4.91
N ALA A 149 20.09 -22.92 5.74
CA ALA A 149 21.28 -23.45 6.43
C ALA A 149 21.06 -24.87 6.97
N SER A 150 21.93 -25.83 6.63
CA SER A 150 21.90 -27.17 7.22
C SER A 150 22.17 -27.11 8.73
N GLY A 151 21.21 -27.53 9.55
CA GLY A 151 21.33 -27.59 11.00
C GLY A 151 20.66 -26.45 11.77
N TYR A 152 19.98 -25.52 11.10
CA TYR A 152 19.23 -24.43 11.72
C TYR A 152 17.74 -24.53 11.37
N MET A 153 16.88 -24.37 12.38
CA MET A 153 15.45 -24.17 12.18
C MET A 153 15.11 -22.72 12.56
N PRO A 154 14.65 -21.88 11.60
CA PRO A 154 14.23 -20.52 11.90
C PRO A 154 12.98 -20.55 12.78
N VAL A 155 13.04 -19.88 13.94
CA VAL A 155 11.90 -19.76 14.85
C VAL A 155 11.73 -18.29 15.26
N PRO A 156 10.75 -17.55 14.70
CA PRO A 156 9.70 -18.00 13.78
C PRO A 156 10.14 -18.07 12.31
N SER A 157 9.55 -19.00 11.55
CA SER A 157 9.79 -19.16 10.10
C SER A 157 9.18 -18.03 9.25
N VAL A 158 8.53 -17.04 9.87
CA VAL A 158 7.84 -15.95 9.19
C VAL A 158 8.09 -14.60 9.87
N SER A 159 8.18 -13.52 9.10
CA SER A 159 8.21 -12.17 9.64
C SER A 159 6.84 -11.74 10.18
N GLU A 160 6.80 -10.62 10.90
CA GLU A 160 5.53 -9.95 11.15
C GLU A 160 4.86 -9.53 9.84
N PRO A 161 3.54 -9.67 9.72
CA PRO A 161 2.81 -9.18 8.56
C PRO A 161 2.74 -7.66 8.54
N HIS A 162 2.77 -7.13 7.32
CA HIS A 162 2.44 -5.75 7.00
C HIS A 162 1.14 -5.73 6.20
N TYR A 163 0.27 -4.79 6.53
CA TYR A 163 -1.05 -4.66 5.94
C TYR A 163 -1.18 -3.33 5.24
N ILE A 164 -1.67 -3.38 4.00
CA ILE A 164 -2.00 -2.20 3.21
C ILE A 164 -3.42 -2.38 2.69
N GLU A 165 -4.21 -1.32 2.71
CA GLU A 165 -5.60 -1.37 2.29
C GLU A 165 -5.93 -0.18 1.39
N THR A 166 -6.70 -0.44 0.33
CA THR A 166 -7.17 0.61 -0.58
C THR A 166 -8.31 1.42 0.04
N GLN A 167 -8.56 2.61 -0.53
CA GLN A 167 -9.88 3.24 -0.43
C GLN A 167 -10.98 2.31 -0.99
N PRO A 168 -12.26 2.48 -0.60
CA PRO A 168 -13.37 1.74 -1.18
C PRO A 168 -13.40 1.91 -2.70
N ILE A 169 -13.54 0.80 -3.43
CA ILE A 169 -13.55 0.81 -4.89
C ILE A 169 -14.88 1.38 -5.39
N SER A 170 -14.85 2.40 -6.24
CA SER A 170 -16.05 2.90 -6.93
C SER A 170 -16.37 2.03 -8.15
N ASN A 171 -17.49 2.27 -8.83
CA ASN A 171 -17.60 1.80 -10.21
C ASN A 171 -16.70 2.64 -11.13
N THR A 172 -16.63 2.24 -12.40
CA THR A 172 -15.89 2.97 -13.43
C THR A 172 -16.39 4.41 -13.53
N PRO A 173 -15.51 5.41 -13.54
CA PRO A 173 -15.85 6.82 -13.79
C PRO A 173 -16.58 7.00 -15.12
N SER A 174 -17.50 7.95 -15.20
CA SER A 174 -18.30 8.22 -16.40
C SER A 174 -18.04 9.62 -16.94
N PRO A 175 -17.53 9.74 -18.18
CA PRO A 175 -17.40 11.04 -18.86
C PRO A 175 -18.76 11.71 -19.11
N ASP A 176 -19.80 10.93 -19.35
CA ASP A 176 -21.13 11.44 -19.71
C ASP A 176 -21.90 11.97 -18.49
N LEU A 177 -21.71 11.33 -17.34
CA LEU A 177 -22.37 11.73 -16.08
C LEU A 177 -21.54 12.73 -15.27
N THR A 178 -20.25 12.86 -15.57
CA THR A 178 -19.40 13.90 -14.97
C THR A 178 -19.74 15.25 -15.57
N LEU A 179 -20.21 16.15 -14.70
CA LEU A 179 -20.62 17.50 -15.08
C LEU A 179 -19.48 18.48 -14.83
N ILE A 180 -19.42 19.49 -15.67
CA ILE A 180 -18.60 20.67 -15.47
C ILE A 180 -19.43 21.90 -15.79
N ASN A 181 -19.40 22.88 -14.90
CA ASN A 181 -20.13 24.13 -15.04
C ASN A 181 -19.22 25.30 -14.67
N ILE A 182 -19.51 26.45 -15.25
CA ILE A 182 -18.88 27.73 -14.93
C ILE A 182 -19.99 28.73 -14.65
N ASP A 183 -19.87 29.48 -13.56
CA ASP A 183 -20.85 30.50 -13.18
C ASP A 183 -20.83 31.73 -14.11
N ASN A 184 -19.64 32.12 -14.56
CA ASN A 184 -19.42 33.21 -15.47
C ASN A 184 -18.32 32.89 -16.49
N ALA A 185 -18.68 32.84 -17.77
CA ALA A 185 -17.74 32.57 -18.87
C ALA A 185 -17.11 33.83 -19.45
N VAL A 186 -17.53 35.04 -19.05
CA VAL A 186 -16.99 36.31 -19.55
C VAL A 186 -16.65 37.21 -18.38
N LEU A 187 -15.37 37.56 -18.25
CA LEU A 187 -14.85 38.30 -17.10
C LEU A 187 -14.33 39.67 -17.52
N SER A 188 -14.74 40.71 -16.81
CA SER A 188 -14.06 42.01 -16.79
C SER A 188 -12.85 41.98 -15.84
N PRO A 189 -11.91 42.95 -15.93
CA PRO A 189 -10.74 42.96 -15.06
C PRO A 189 -11.13 43.03 -13.58
N GLY A 190 -10.62 42.09 -12.79
CA GLY A 190 -10.94 41.93 -11.37
C GLY A 190 -12.11 40.98 -11.08
N GLU A 191 -12.83 40.50 -12.11
CA GLU A 191 -13.88 39.49 -11.93
C GLU A 191 -13.29 38.07 -11.91
N SER A 192 -13.97 37.19 -11.18
CA SER A 192 -13.63 35.78 -11.08
C SER A 192 -14.77 34.91 -11.59
N ALA A 193 -14.39 33.77 -12.17
CA ALA A 193 -15.27 32.65 -12.43
C ALA A 193 -14.99 31.53 -11.43
N THR A 194 -16.05 30.89 -10.94
CA THR A 194 -16.00 29.62 -10.24
C THR A 194 -16.41 28.50 -11.18
N ILE A 195 -15.48 27.58 -11.41
CA ILE A 195 -15.74 26.36 -12.13
C ILE A 195 -16.06 25.28 -11.11
N THR A 196 -17.16 24.58 -11.31
CA THR A 196 -17.58 23.45 -10.49
C THR A 196 -17.63 22.20 -11.34
N THR A 197 -16.97 21.14 -10.92
CA THR A 197 -17.09 19.81 -11.53
C THR A 197 -17.64 18.80 -10.52
N LEU A 198 -18.55 17.95 -10.99
CA LEU A 198 -19.15 16.87 -10.21
C LEU A 198 -18.80 15.54 -10.87
N VAL A 199 -17.85 14.81 -10.28
CA VAL A 199 -17.34 13.55 -10.83
C VAL A 199 -18.21 12.39 -10.38
N LYS A 200 -18.69 11.62 -11.37
CA LYS A 200 -19.59 10.48 -11.15
C LYS A 200 -19.09 9.21 -11.81
N ASP A 201 -19.48 8.08 -11.23
CA ASP A 201 -19.34 6.77 -11.86
C ASP A 201 -20.46 6.52 -12.89
N VAL A 202 -20.36 5.39 -13.60
CA VAL A 202 -21.35 4.94 -14.62
C VAL A 202 -22.76 4.69 -14.07
N ASP A 203 -22.93 4.55 -12.76
CA ASP A 203 -24.23 4.36 -12.11
C ASP A 203 -24.76 5.69 -11.54
N GLY A 204 -24.02 6.80 -11.72
CA GLY A 204 -24.38 8.13 -11.25
C GLY A 204 -24.00 8.42 -9.79
N ASN A 205 -23.24 7.54 -9.13
CA ASN A 205 -22.73 7.78 -7.78
C ASN A 205 -21.55 8.76 -7.82
N PRO A 206 -21.44 9.67 -6.85
CA PRO A 206 -20.31 10.59 -6.76
C PRO A 206 -19.00 9.87 -6.39
N ILE A 207 -17.87 10.36 -6.93
CA ILE A 207 -16.52 9.87 -6.60
C ILE A 207 -15.72 10.97 -5.89
N ASN A 208 -15.43 10.79 -4.59
CA ASN A 208 -14.92 11.86 -3.71
C ASN A 208 -13.40 12.10 -3.74
N ASP A 209 -12.63 11.13 -4.24
CA ASP A 209 -11.17 11.13 -4.17
C ASP A 209 -10.58 10.82 -5.56
N VAL A 210 -10.81 11.74 -6.49
CA VAL A 210 -10.37 11.68 -7.89
C VAL A 210 -9.14 12.58 -8.07
N MET A 211 -8.16 12.10 -8.84
CA MET A 211 -7.09 12.94 -9.36
C MET A 211 -7.61 13.80 -10.50
N ILE A 212 -7.44 15.12 -10.39
CA ILE A 212 -7.85 16.09 -11.41
C ILE A 212 -6.65 16.98 -11.70
N ASP A 213 -6.16 16.90 -12.94
CA ASP A 213 -5.09 17.75 -13.45
C ASP A 213 -5.70 18.84 -14.33
N VAL A 214 -5.11 20.03 -14.30
CA VAL A 214 -5.58 21.18 -15.07
C VAL A 214 -4.49 21.66 -16.02
N ALA A 215 -4.86 21.83 -17.28
CA ALA A 215 -4.04 22.47 -18.30
C ALA A 215 -4.77 23.70 -18.85
N THR A 216 -4.02 24.73 -19.21
CA THR A 216 -4.56 25.94 -19.81
C THR A 216 -3.98 26.23 -21.18
N ALA A 217 -4.81 26.76 -22.06
CA ALA A 217 -4.45 27.17 -23.41
C ALA A 217 -4.82 28.65 -23.60
N HIS A 218 -3.82 29.48 -23.86
CA HIS A 218 -3.97 30.91 -24.07
C HIS A 218 -4.17 31.19 -25.57
N GLU A 219 -5.24 31.89 -25.93
CA GLU A 219 -5.51 32.25 -27.33
C GLU A 219 -4.41 33.15 -27.92
N ASN A 220 -3.91 34.12 -27.15
CA ASN A 220 -2.92 35.09 -27.64
C ASN A 220 -1.73 35.30 -26.68
N GLY A 221 -1.77 34.74 -25.47
CA GLY A 221 -0.73 34.83 -24.44
C GLY A 221 -0.62 36.19 -23.76
N ASN A 222 -1.53 37.11 -24.04
CA ASN A 222 -1.44 38.50 -23.59
C ASN A 222 -2.46 38.86 -22.51
N GLY A 223 -3.46 38.02 -22.23
CA GLY A 223 -4.34 38.21 -21.08
C GLY A 223 -3.61 37.89 -19.78
N LEU A 224 -3.88 38.65 -18.73
CA LEU A 224 -3.36 38.37 -17.40
C LEU A 224 -4.41 37.61 -16.60
N TRP A 225 -4.04 36.45 -16.07
CA TRP A 225 -4.95 35.54 -15.37
C TRP A 225 -4.34 35.07 -14.04
N ASP A 226 -5.17 34.98 -13.00
CA ASP A 226 -4.85 34.28 -11.76
C ASP A 226 -5.66 32.98 -11.72
N ILE A 227 -4.96 31.84 -11.74
CA ILE A 227 -5.55 30.52 -11.83
C ILE A 227 -5.35 29.81 -10.50
N GLY A 228 -6.41 29.76 -9.69
CA GLY A 228 -6.38 29.11 -8.38
C GLY A 228 -6.26 27.58 -8.49
N PRO A 229 -5.92 26.88 -7.39
CA PRO A 229 -5.88 25.41 -7.40
C PRO A 229 -7.28 24.80 -7.42
N VAL A 230 -7.39 23.57 -7.92
CA VAL A 230 -8.61 22.75 -7.75
C VAL A 230 -8.71 22.32 -6.29
N LYS A 231 -9.89 22.53 -5.69
CA LYS A 231 -10.20 22.15 -4.30
C LYS A 231 -11.44 21.26 -4.28
N LYS A 232 -11.56 20.43 -3.25
CA LYS A 232 -12.83 19.72 -3.00
C LYS A 232 -13.93 20.73 -2.67
N GLY A 233 -15.10 20.52 -3.27
CA GLY A 233 -16.31 21.25 -2.99
C GLY A 233 -17.01 20.77 -1.72
N VAL A 234 -18.24 21.22 -1.52
CA VAL A 234 -19.03 20.89 -0.33
C VAL A 234 -19.79 19.57 -0.52
N GLY A 235 -20.25 19.30 -1.74
CA GLY A 235 -20.96 18.09 -2.10
C GLY A 235 -20.03 16.89 -2.38
N PRO A 236 -20.56 15.66 -2.29
CA PRO A 236 -19.81 14.48 -2.66
C PRO A 236 -19.49 14.49 -4.17
N GLY A 237 -18.23 14.18 -4.49
CA GLY A 237 -17.69 14.20 -5.85
C GLY A 237 -17.53 15.59 -6.46
N GLU A 238 -17.78 16.65 -5.68
CA GLU A 238 -17.68 18.02 -6.12
C GLU A 238 -16.25 18.55 -5.98
N TYR A 239 -15.79 19.27 -6.99
CA TYR A 239 -14.55 20.04 -6.98
C TYR A 239 -14.80 21.42 -7.56
N THR A 240 -14.09 22.40 -7.03
CA THR A 240 -14.20 23.81 -7.44
C THR A 240 -12.83 24.40 -7.75
N GLN A 241 -12.77 25.27 -8.75
CA GLN A 241 -11.61 26.08 -9.05
C GLN A 241 -12.06 27.52 -9.31
N VAL A 242 -11.30 28.48 -8.81
CA VAL A 242 -11.56 29.91 -9.04
C VAL A 242 -10.49 30.43 -9.99
N ILE A 243 -10.92 31.12 -11.05
CA ILE A 243 -10.05 31.77 -12.02
C ILE A 243 -10.44 33.24 -12.12
N THR A 244 -9.48 34.14 -11.99
CA THR A 244 -9.68 35.59 -12.04
C THR A 244 -9.01 36.18 -13.26
N TYR A 245 -9.73 37.02 -14.00
CA TYR A 245 -9.13 37.78 -15.09
C TYR A 245 -8.61 39.12 -14.56
N LEU A 246 -7.34 39.41 -14.79
CA LEU A 246 -6.65 40.59 -14.26
C LEU A 246 -6.47 41.70 -15.33
N GLY A 247 -6.91 41.47 -16.57
CA GLY A 247 -6.83 42.46 -17.65
C GLY A 247 -5.66 42.25 -18.61
N ASN A 248 -4.93 43.33 -18.89
CA ASN A 248 -3.87 43.47 -19.89
C ASN A 248 -4.35 43.45 -21.36
N HIS A 249 -4.99 42.38 -21.82
CA HIS A 249 -5.56 42.25 -23.19
C HIS A 249 -6.77 41.33 -23.17
N SER A 250 -7.79 41.65 -23.98
CA SER A 250 -8.90 40.71 -24.19
C SER A 250 -8.36 39.39 -24.76
N GLU A 251 -8.74 38.29 -24.14
CA GLU A 251 -8.21 36.95 -24.45
C GLU A 251 -9.23 35.88 -24.08
N THR A 252 -9.33 34.82 -24.87
CA THR A 252 -9.98 33.58 -24.45
C THR A 252 -8.96 32.61 -23.83
N LEU A 253 -9.19 32.22 -22.58
CA LEU A 253 -8.48 31.16 -21.89
C LEU A 253 -9.26 29.85 -22.03
N GLY A 254 -8.64 28.85 -22.66
CA GLY A 254 -9.11 27.49 -22.62
C GLY A 254 -8.65 26.79 -21.34
N VAL A 255 -9.56 26.14 -20.62
CA VAL A 255 -9.26 25.36 -19.42
C VAL A 255 -9.66 23.91 -19.66
N GLU A 256 -8.67 23.01 -19.63
CA GLU A 256 -8.85 21.57 -19.76
C GLU A 256 -8.66 20.90 -18.40
N TYR A 257 -9.63 20.07 -18.02
CA TYR A 257 -9.58 19.20 -16.86
C TYR A 257 -9.38 17.76 -17.30
N SER A 258 -8.26 17.18 -16.90
CA SER A 258 -7.94 15.77 -17.07
C SER A 258 -8.29 15.00 -15.81
N TYR A 259 -9.17 14.01 -15.95
CA TYR A 259 -9.61 13.19 -14.82
C TYR A 259 -8.88 11.85 -14.83
N LEU A 260 -8.34 11.45 -13.67
CA LEU A 260 -7.79 10.12 -13.41
C LEU A 260 -6.66 9.73 -14.38
N GLY A 261 -5.71 10.63 -14.60
CA GLY A 261 -4.54 10.38 -15.45
C GLY A 261 -4.94 10.25 -16.91
N ASP A 262 -5.65 11.27 -17.42
CA ASP A 262 -6.17 11.34 -18.79
C ASP A 262 -7.17 10.24 -19.18
N PHE A 263 -7.88 9.64 -18.22
CA PHE A 263 -8.95 8.68 -18.53
C PHE A 263 -10.05 9.33 -19.37
N PHE A 264 -10.43 10.57 -19.04
CA PHE A 264 -11.20 11.44 -19.91
C PHE A 264 -10.90 12.90 -19.59
N LYS A 265 -11.31 13.79 -20.50
CA LYS A 265 -11.05 15.23 -20.43
C LYS A 265 -12.34 16.02 -20.60
N LYS A 266 -12.41 17.18 -19.95
CA LYS A 266 -13.45 18.19 -20.18
C LYS A 266 -12.78 19.53 -20.42
N TYR A 267 -13.33 20.29 -21.37
CA TYR A 267 -12.81 21.59 -21.76
C TYR A 267 -13.90 22.66 -21.59
N LEU A 268 -13.49 23.84 -21.14
CA LEU A 268 -14.32 25.03 -21.12
C LEU A 268 -13.51 26.30 -21.42
N PRO A 269 -14.06 27.22 -22.23
CA PRO A 269 -13.44 28.52 -22.47
C PRO A 269 -13.93 29.58 -21.47
N ILE A 270 -13.05 30.53 -21.15
CA ILE A 270 -13.36 31.75 -20.38
C ILE A 270 -12.82 32.93 -21.15
N THR A 271 -13.64 33.95 -21.41
CA THR A 271 -13.23 35.14 -22.16
C THR A 271 -13.01 36.33 -21.23
N GLY A 272 -11.78 36.82 -21.16
CA GLY A 272 -11.46 38.11 -20.54
C GLY A 272 -11.74 39.25 -21.52
N ARG A 273 -12.47 40.28 -21.08
CA ARG A 273 -12.75 41.48 -21.87
C ARG A 273 -12.29 42.74 -21.14
N LEU A 274 -11.44 43.52 -21.80
CA LEU A 274 -11.09 44.88 -21.40
C LEU A 274 -12.22 45.88 -21.66
#